data_AF-A0AAE5RTC7-F1
#
_entry.id   AF-A0AAE5RTC7-F1
#
_cell.length_a   1.000
_cell.length_b   1.000
_cell.length_c   1.000
_cell.angle_alpha   90.00
_cell.angle_beta   90.00
_cell.angle_gamma   90.00
#
_symmetry.space_group_name_H-M   'P 1'
#
loop_
_entity.id
_entity.type
_entity.pdbx_description
1 polymer ?
#
loop_
_entity_poly.entity_id
_entity_poly.type
_entity_poly.pdbx_seq_one_letter_code
_entity_poly.pdbx_strand_id
1 'polypeptide(L)' 'MDLSRRVPRWIEDWQGRVPSKTLQVDENDLWIVAQAIERDYLLVTSDLRLADRFGKAIPELRLSVV' A
#
# COMPACT_ATOMS: atom_id res chain seq x y z
N MET A 1 32.69 4.40 7.03
CA MET A 1 31.28 4.81 7.16
C MET A 1 30.45 3.71 6.53
N ASP A 2 29.62 3.04 7.32
CA ASP A 2 28.73 1.98 6.83
C ASP A 2 27.61 2.60 5.98
N LEU A 3 27.57 2.22 4.69
CA LEU A 3 26.58 2.70 3.72
C LEU A 3 25.25 1.94 3.81
N SER A 4 25.11 1.00 4.75
CA SER A 4 23.94 0.13 4.96
C SER A 4 22.64 0.84 5.40
N ARG A 5 22.67 2.16 5.62
CA ARG A 5 21.56 2.94 6.20
C ARG A 5 20.94 3.98 5.26
N ARG A 6 20.94 3.74 3.95
CA ARG A 6 20.07 4.55 3.09
C ARG A 6 18.69 3.93 3.09
N VAL A 7 17.74 4.62 3.73
CA VAL A 7 16.31 4.33 3.57
C VAL A 7 16.03 4.30 2.06
N PRO A 8 15.45 3.22 1.52
CA PRO A 8 15.23 3.13 0.09
C PRO A 8 14.36 4.27 -0.40
N ARG A 9 14.63 4.74 -1.62
CA ARG A 9 13.93 5.87 -2.22
C ARG A 9 12.45 5.57 -2.44
N TRP A 10 12.13 4.34 -2.83
CA TRP A 10 10.78 3.89 -3.15
C TRP A 10 10.28 2.94 -2.08
N ILE A 11 9.00 3.03 -1.71
CA ILE A 11 8.41 2.22 -0.64
C ILE A 11 8.40 0.72 -0.96
N GLU A 12 8.35 0.37 -2.24
CA GLU A 12 8.43 -1.01 -2.73
C GLU A 12 9.76 -1.70 -2.35
N ASP A 13 10.83 -0.93 -2.24
CA ASP A 13 12.16 -1.40 -1.87
C ASP A 13 12.35 -1.49 -0.33
N TRP A 14 11.37 -1.05 0.46
CA TRP A 14 11.47 -1.08 1.91
C TRP A 14 11.44 -2.53 2.39
N GLN A 15 12.50 -2.92 3.10
CA GLN A 15 12.60 -4.22 3.73
C GLN A 15 12.06 -4.14 5.15
N GLY A 16 11.18 -5.07 5.51
CA GLY A 16 10.68 -5.19 6.88
C GLY A 16 11.78 -5.61 7.87
N ARG A 17 11.45 -5.58 9.17
CA ARG A 17 12.36 -6.04 10.25
C ARG A 17 12.74 -7.53 10.15
N VAL A 18 12.00 -8.30 9.34
CA VAL A 18 12.35 -9.66 8.94
C VAL A 18 13.21 -9.57 7.67
N PRO A 19 14.48 -9.96 7.70
CA PRO A 19 15.35 -9.82 6.53
C PRO A 19 14.76 -10.59 5.35
N SER A 20 14.87 -10.02 4.14
CA SER A 20 14.52 -10.61 2.82
C SER A 20 13.08 -10.51 2.30
N LYS A 21 12.14 -9.83 2.97
CA LYS A 21 10.83 -9.53 2.36
C LYS A 21 10.65 -8.03 2.11
N THR A 22 10.52 -7.67 0.83
CA THR A 22 10.03 -6.35 0.39
C THR A 22 8.56 -6.20 0.73
N LEU A 23 8.11 -4.95 0.95
CA LEU A 23 6.76 -4.64 1.40
C LEU A 23 5.68 -5.12 0.40
N GLN A 24 6.03 -5.33 -0.88
CA GLN A 24 5.11 -5.78 -1.96
C GLN A 24 3.84 -4.91 -2.07
N VAL A 25 3.93 -3.65 -1.65
CA VAL A 25 2.87 -2.67 -1.79
C VAL A 25 3.34 -1.62 -2.79
N ASP A 26 2.52 -1.37 -3.81
CA ASP A 26 2.76 -0.35 -4.82
C ASP A 26 2.49 1.05 -4.23
N GLU A 27 3.34 2.03 -4.56
CA GLU A 27 3.20 3.40 -4.07
C GLU A 27 1.90 4.06 -4.56
N ASN A 28 1.48 3.76 -5.79
CA ASN A 28 0.26 4.29 -6.37
C ASN A 28 -0.97 3.75 -5.65
N ASP A 29 -0.97 2.46 -5.30
CA ASP A 29 -2.07 1.85 -4.52
C ASP A 29 -2.23 2.57 -3.18
N LEU A 30 -1.11 2.86 -2.50
CA LEU A 30 -1.13 3.59 -1.23
C LEU A 30 -1.69 4.99 -1.38
N TRP A 31 -1.27 5.72 -2.41
CA TRP A 31 -1.77 7.07 -2.67
C TRP A 31 -3.27 7.08 -2.95
N ILE A 32 -3.75 6.20 -3.83
CA ILE A 32 -5.17 6.11 -4.18
C ILE A 32 -6.01 5.75 -2.94
N VAL A 33 -5.57 4.78 -2.15
CA VAL A 33 -6.25 4.36 -0.92
C VAL A 33 -6.24 5.48 0.12
N ALA A 34 -5.12 6.17 0.32
CA ALA A 34 -5.02 7.30 1.25
C ALA A 34 -5.96 8.43 0.84
N GLN A 35 -6.01 8.79 -0.45
CA GLN A 35 -6.93 9.80 -0.95
C GLN A 35 -8.40 9.40 -0.71
N ALA A 36 -8.74 8.13 -0.88
CA ALA A 36 -10.09 7.64 -0.65
C ALA A 36 -10.51 7.74 0.83
N ILE A 37 -9.61 7.40 1.75
CA ILE A 37 -9.86 7.52 3.20
C ILE A 37 -9.97 8.99 3.63
N GLU A 38 -9.00 9.83 3.26
CA GLU A 38 -8.95 11.24 3.69
C GLU A 38 -10.16 12.06 3.22
N ARG A 39 -10.76 11.69 2.09
CA ARG A 39 -11.84 12.44 1.44
C ARG A 39 -13.19 11.73 1.49
N ASP A 40 -13.28 10.59 2.16
CA ASP A 40 -14.49 9.73 2.21
C ASP A 40 -15.04 9.39 0.81
N TYR A 41 -14.14 8.97 -0.09
CA TYR A 41 -14.53 8.49 -1.43
C TYR A 41 -14.82 6.99 -1.43
N LEU A 42 -15.69 6.58 -2.36
CA LEU A 42 -15.81 5.18 -2.77
C LEU A 42 -14.69 4.85 -3.76
N LEU A 43 -13.74 4.01 -3.34
CA LEU A 43 -12.72 3.49 -4.25
C LEU A 43 -13.32 2.40 -5.14
N VAL A 44 -13.39 2.67 -6.45
CA VAL A 44 -13.85 1.70 -7.45
C VAL A 44 -12.63 1.13 -8.18
N THR A 45 -12.51 -0.20 -8.24
CA THR A 45 -11.36 -0.87 -8.86
C THR A 45 -11.75 -2.21 -9.48
N SER A 46 -11.04 -2.64 -10.51
CA SER A 46 -11.08 -4.02 -11.01
C SER A 46 -9.93 -4.88 -10.48
N ASP A 47 -9.02 -4.29 -9.69
CA ASP A 47 -7.90 -5.00 -9.08
C ASP A 47 -8.34 -5.72 -7.80
N LEU A 48 -8.55 -7.03 -7.93
CA LEU A 48 -8.92 -7.92 -6.83
C LEU A 48 -7.83 -8.02 -5.76
N ARG A 49 -6.55 -7.87 -6.11
CA ARG A 49 -5.44 -7.97 -5.15
C ARG A 49 -5.36 -6.74 -4.28
N LEU A 50 -5.54 -5.55 -4.87
CA LEU A 50 -5.67 -4.31 -4.14
C LEU A 50 -6.86 -4.40 -3.18
N ALA A 51 -8.03 -4.81 -3.71
CA ALA A 51 -9.25 -4.95 -2.91
C ALA A 51 -9.08 -5.90 -1.73
N ASP A 52 -8.52 -7.10 -1.95
CA ASP A 52 -8.29 -8.09 -0.89
C ASP A 52 -7.29 -7.61 0.16
N ARG A 53 -6.20 -6.99 -0.28
CA ARG A 53 -5.14 -6.51 0.61
C ARG A 53 -5.62 -5.37 1.50
N PHE A 54 -6.19 -4.32 0.91
CA PHE A 54 -6.52 -3.09 1.62
C PHE A 54 -7.88 -3.16 2.32
N GLY A 55 -8.88 -3.81 1.73
CA GLY A 55 -10.19 -3.98 2.36
C GLY A 55 -10.13 -4.75 3.69
N LYS A 56 -9.18 -5.68 3.82
CA LYS A 56 -8.92 -6.38 5.10
C LYS A 56 -8.13 -5.55 6.09
N ALA A 57 -7.17 -4.75 5.60
CA ALA A 57 -6.26 -3.99 6.45
C ALA A 57 -6.87 -2.68 6.97
N ILE A 58 -7.81 -2.10 6.24
CA ILE A 58 -8.42 -0.79 6.52
C ILE A 58 -9.95 -0.96 6.50
N PRO A 59 -10.57 -1.33 7.64
CA PRO A 59 -12.01 -1.63 7.71
C PRO A 59 -12.93 -0.48 7.28
N GLU A 60 -12.47 0.76 7.41
CA GLU A 60 -13.18 1.98 7.03
C GLU A 60 -13.09 2.30 5.52
N LEU A 61 -12.27 1.59 4.76
CA LEU A 61 -12.14 1.79 3.32
C LEU A 61 -13.42 1.37 2.60
N ARG A 62 -14.11 2.34 2.02
CA ARG A 62 -15.25 2.10 1.16
C ARG A 62 -14.76 1.68 -0.22
N LEU A 63 -15.02 0.44 -0.60
CA LEU A 63 -14.52 -0.15 -1.83
C LEU A 63 -15.62 -0.86 -2.63
N SER A 64 -15.57 -0.73 -3.96
CA SER A 64 -16.42 -1.46 -4.90
C SER A 64 -15.56 -2.11 -5.98
N VAL A 65 -15.77 -3.41 -6.21
CA VAL A 65 -15.10 -4.15 -7.28
C VAL A 65 -15.99 -4.20 -8.52
N VAL A 66 -15.42 -3.93 -9.70
CA VAL A 66 -16.11 -3.99 -11.01
C VAL A 66 -15.44 -4.94 -11.99
#